data_AF-A0A286GRC3-F1
#
_entry.id   AF-A0A286GRC3-F1
#
_cell.length_a   1.000
_cell.length_b   1.000
_cell.length_c   1.000
_cell.angle_alpha   90.00
_cell.angle_beta   90.00
_cell.angle_gamma   90.00
#
_symmetry.space_group_name_H-M   'P 1'
#
loop_
_entity.id
_entity.type
_entity.pdbx_description
1 polymer ?
#
loop_
_entity_poly.entity_id
_entity_poly.type
_entity_poly.pdbx_seq_one_letter_code
_entity_poly.pdbx_strand_id
1 'polypeptide(L)' 'MDLMLYALKFGILFAVASAAIWGLSAFRADRHDEKTNHLRGWFLVAIMTVAAIAVAFLGHF' A
#
# COMPACT_ATOMS: atom_id res chain seq x y z
N MET A 1 25.95 -9.66 -6.44
CA MET A 1 25.38 -8.64 -5.54
C MET A 1 23.96 -8.26 -5.96
N ASP A 2 23.60 -8.47 -7.23
CA ASP A 2 22.30 -8.16 -7.83
C ASP A 2 21.13 -8.98 -7.28
N LEU A 3 21.31 -10.29 -7.06
CA LEU A 3 20.25 -11.17 -6.57
C LEU A 3 19.72 -10.75 -5.18
N MET A 4 20.62 -10.33 -4.29
CA MET A 4 20.26 -9.85 -2.95
C MET A 4 19.49 -8.53 -3.01
N LEU A 5 19.86 -7.65 -3.95
CA LEU A 5 19.17 -6.39 -4.17
C LEU A 5 17.74 -6.64 -4.68
N TYR A 6 17.56 -7.55 -5.65
CA TYR A 6 16.24 -7.93 -6.15
C TYR A 6 15.38 -8.60 -5.08
N ALA A 7 15.95 -9.47 -4.24
CA ALA A 7 15.25 -10.10 -3.13
C ALA A 7 14.76 -9.05 -2.10
N LEU A 8 15.60 -8.07 -1.78
CA LEU A 8 15.23 -6.96 -0.89
C LEU A 8 14.10 -6.11 -1.49
N LYS A 9 14.22 -5.77 -2.78
CA LYS A 9 13.20 -5.03 -3.55
C LYS A 9 11.84 -5.73 -3.54
N PHE A 10 11.83 -7.05 -3.80
CA PHE A 10 10.62 -7.87 -3.73
C PHE A 10 10.05 -7.98 -2.32
N GLY A 11 10.90 -8.10 -1.30
CA GLY A 11 10.49 -8.14 0.11
C GLY A 11 9.76 -6.86 0.53
N ILE A 12 10.27 -5.69 0.11
CA ILE A 12 9.64 -4.39 0.38
C ILE A 12 8.29 -4.29 -0.32
N LEU A 13 8.19 -4.69 -1.60
CA LEU A 13 6.91 -4.73 -2.32
C LEU A 13 5.89 -5.61 -1.60
N PHE A 14 6.31 -6.79 -1.18
CA PHE A 14 5.44 -7.76 -0.51
C PHE A 14 4.94 -7.24 0.84
N ALA A 15 5.81 -6.58 1.61
CA ALA A 15 5.44 -5.95 2.88
C ALA A 15 4.43 -4.80 2.68
N VAL A 16 4.65 -3.93 1.69
CA VAL A 16 3.75 -2.82 1.36
C VAL A 16 2.39 -3.33 0.89
N ALA A 17 2.37 -4.33 -0.01
CA ALA A 17 1.13 -4.95 -0.47
C ALA A 17 0.36 -5.63 0.67
N SER A 18 1.04 -6.33 1.57
CA SER A 18 0.42 -6.96 2.73
C SER A 18 -0.18 -5.94 3.70
N ALA A 19 0.55 -4.85 3.99
CA ALA A 19 0.07 -3.76 4.82
C ALA A 19 -1.16 -3.06 4.21
N ALA A 20 -1.16 -2.87 2.90
CA ALA A 20 -2.29 -2.31 2.16
C ALA A 20 -3.55 -3.19 2.25
N ILE A 21 -3.42 -4.50 2.02
CA ILE A 21 -4.53 -5.46 2.11
C ILE A 21 -5.08 -5.50 3.54
N TRP A 22 -4.19 -5.54 4.53
CA TRP A 22 -4.59 -5.57 5.94
C TRP A 22 -5.35 -4.30 6.34
N GLY A 23 -4.84 -3.13 5.96
CA GLY A 23 -5.51 -1.85 6.14
C GLY A 23 -6.89 -1.83 5.50
N LEU A 24 -7.00 -2.20 4.22
CA LEU A 24 -8.29 -2.24 3.50
C LEU A 24 -9.28 -3.23 4.12
N SER A 25 -8.80 -4.35 4.67
CA SER A 25 -9.63 -5.34 5.35
C SER A 25 -10.21 -4.84 6.68
N ALA A 26 -9.51 -3.93 7.38
CA ALA A 26 -10.04 -3.28 8.58
C ALA A 26 -11.16 -2.28 8.26
N PHE A 27 -11.14 -1.70 7.06
CA PHE A 27 -12.18 -0.78 6.60
C PHE A 27 -13.39 -1.51 6.01
N ARG A 28 -13.64 -2.80 6.27
CA ARG A 28 -14.75 -3.57 5.66
C ARG A 28 -16.12 -3.05 6.09
N ALA A 29 -16.62 -2.10 5.31
CA ALA A 29 -17.97 -1.81 4.81
C ALA A 29 -19.19 -1.89 5.74
N ASP A 30 -19.04 -1.90 7.06
CA ASP A 30 -20.21 -2.08 7.93
C ASP A 30 -20.93 -0.77 8.31
N ARG A 31 -20.40 0.41 7.92
CA ARG A 31 -21.04 1.72 8.17
C ARG A 31 -21.01 2.63 6.95
N HIS A 32 -22.20 2.98 6.46
CA HIS A 32 -22.45 3.87 5.31
C HIS A 32 -22.57 5.35 5.71
N ASP A 33 -21.82 5.79 6.72
CA ASP A 33 -21.78 7.19 7.13
C ASP A 33 -20.85 8.00 6.22
N GLU A 34 -21.25 9.22 5.83
CA GLU A 34 -20.51 10.05 4.88
C GLU A 34 -19.07 10.38 5.35
N LYS A 35 -18.90 10.61 6.66
CA LYS A 35 -17.59 10.78 7.30
C LYS A 35 -16.71 9.53 7.18
N THR A 36 -17.29 8.34 7.34
CA THR A 36 -16.57 7.07 7.24
C THR A 36 -16.15 6.78 5.79
N ASN A 37 -16.99 7.14 4.81
CA ASN A 37 -16.63 7.07 3.40
C ASN A 37 -15.52 8.06 3.02
N HIS A 38 -15.54 9.28 3.56
CA HIS A 38 -14.46 10.24 3.34
C HIS A 38 -13.12 9.72 3.89
N LEU A 39 -13.11 9.21 5.13
CA LEU A 39 -11.93 8.60 5.75
C LEU A 39 -11.39 7.40 4.95
N ARG A 40 -12.28 6.54 4.44
CA ARG A 40 -11.91 5.42 3.55
C ARG A 40 -11.26 5.90 2.26
N GLY A 41 -11.81 6.96 1.66
CA GLY A 41 -11.24 7.60 0.47
C GLY A 41 -9.81 8.10 0.73
N TRP A 42 -9.60 8.84 1.81
CA TRP A 42 -8.27 9.31 2.21
C TRP A 42 -7.30 8.16 2.52
N PHE A 43 -7.78 7.10 3.17
CA PHE A 43 -6.97 5.93 3.47
C PHE A 43 -6.55 5.17 2.21
N LEU A 44 -7.46 5.03 1.24
CA LEU A 44 -7.15 4.46 -0.08
C LEU A 44 -6.10 5.30 -0.81
N VAL A 45 -6.25 6.63 -0.81
CA VAL A 45 -5.28 7.56 -1.43
C VAL A 45 -3.91 7.41 -0.78
N ALA A 46 -3.84 7.34 0.55
CA ALA A 46 -2.59 7.12 1.27
C ALA A 46 -1.91 5.80 0.86
N ILE A 47 -2.67 4.70 0.79
CA ILE A 47 -2.15 3.40 0.32
C ILE A 47 -1.63 3.49 -1.11
N MET A 48 -2.40 4.06 -2.04
CA MET A 48 -2.00 4.20 -3.43
C MET A 48 -0.74 5.06 -3.58
N THR A 49 -0.60 6.10 -2.76
CA THR A 49 0.57 6.99 -2.75
C THR A 49 1.83 6.25 -2.28
N VAL A 50 1.73 5.50 -1.18
CA VAL A 50 2.85 4.69 -0.66
C VAL A 50 3.26 3.62 -1.68
N ALA A 51 2.30 2.95 -2.31
CA ALA A 51 2.58 1.96 -3.36
C ALA A 51 3.27 2.61 -4.57
N ALA A 52 2.81 3.77 -5.04
CA ALA A 52 3.43 4.49 -6.14
C ALA A 52 4.87 4.92 -5.82
N ILE A 53 5.13 5.42 -4.61
CA ILE A 53 6.49 5.78 -4.15
C ILE A 53 7.38 4.55 -4.11
N ALA A 54 6.90 3.42 -3.57
CA ALA A 54 7.65 2.18 -3.53
C ALA A 54 8.02 1.70 -4.95
N VAL A 55 7.07 1.71 -5.88
CA VAL A 55 7.32 1.35 -7.29
C VAL A 55 8.30 2.32 -7.96
N ALA A 56 8.17 3.63 -7.73
CA ALA A 56 9.09 4.63 -8.26
C ALA A 56 10.53 4.43 -7.75
N PHE A 57 10.70 4.15 -6.45
CA PHE A 57 12.01 3.83 -5.87
C PHE A 57 12.63 2.56 -6.47
N LEU A 58 11.80 1.61 -6.88
CA LEU A 58 12.26 0.35 -7.44
C LEU A 58 12.70 0.47 -8.90
N GLY A 59 12.02 1.32 -9.67
CA GLY A 59 12.28 1.58 -11.09
C GLY A 59 13.37 2.61 -11.38
N HIS A 60 13.84 3.38 -10.39
CA HIS A 60 14.87 4.43 -10.57
C HIS A 60 16.32 3.90 -10.55
N PHE A 61 16.57 2.64 -10.94
CA PHE A 61 17.91 2.04 -11.02
C PHE A 61 18.04 1.14 -12.24
#